data_AF-A0A815AP08-F1
#
_entry.id   AF-A0A815AP08-F1
#
_cell.length_a   1.000
_cell.length_b   1.000
_cell.length_c   1.000
_cell.angle_alpha   90.00
_cell.angle_beta   90.00
_cell.angle_gamma   90.00
#
_symmetry.space_group_name_H-M   'P 1'
#
loop_
_entity.id
_entity.type
_entity.pdbx_description
1 polymer ?
#
loop_
_entity_poly.entity_id
_entity_poly.type
_entity_poly.pdbx_seq_one_letter_code
_entity_poly.pdbx_strand_id
1 'polypeptide(L)'
;MTIEEIDNLFLIAQETHHFIFNTESDYRTNHPALIQIFFMLDTQQISPLLIIEANLLPDYASIVFNKLQQLFNIIFRDDSYLYCWGLLLAELNSFLQFQLFSLPLPSYLHNSQTVFQIWFDEWLQCSSLINDDTTDTNNDTLIITAPVNDSTLFLSPERINHIKLTKNEAWGIQDSIAYIFNQYLSKRYTLQR
;
A
#
# COMPACT_ATOMS: atom_id res chain seq x y z
N MET A 1 -24.38 3.79 8.43
CA MET A 1 -24.58 4.08 7.01
C MET A 1 -26.06 3.90 6.69
N THR A 2 -26.70 4.93 6.15
CA THR A 2 -28.10 4.88 5.71
C THR A 2 -28.21 4.28 4.31
N ILE A 3 -29.42 3.89 3.91
CA ILE A 3 -29.66 3.39 2.55
C ILE A 3 -29.36 4.47 1.51
N GLU A 4 -29.73 5.71 1.79
CA GLU A 4 -29.49 6.86 0.92
C GLU A 4 -28.00 7.13 0.70
N GLU A 5 -27.18 7.01 1.76
CA GLU A 5 -25.74 7.12 1.65
C GLU A 5 -25.13 6.05 0.73
N ILE A 6 -25.63 4.81 0.82
CA ILE A 6 -25.17 3.72 -0.06
C ILE A 6 -25.60 3.97 -1.51
N ASP A 7 -26.82 4.46 -1.73
CA ASP A 7 -27.32 4.77 -3.07
C ASP A 7 -26.53 5.91 -3.72
N ASN A 8 -26.12 6.91 -2.95
CA ASN A 8 -25.19 7.95 -3.43
C ASN A 8 -23.82 7.36 -3.79
N LEU A 9 -23.30 6.42 -2.98
CA LEU A 9 -22.07 5.72 -3.30
C LEU A 9 -22.19 4.87 -4.57
N PHE A 10 -23.37 4.34 -4.91
CA PHE A 10 -23.55 3.59 -6.17
C PHE A 10 -23.32 4.49 -7.38
N LEU A 11 -23.90 5.69 -7.37
CA LEU A 11 -23.74 6.67 -8.46
C LEU A 11 -22.27 7.03 -8.63
N ILE A 12 -21.59 7.32 -7.51
CA ILE A 12 -20.16 7.64 -7.51
C ILE A 12 -19.33 6.44 -8.00
N ALA A 13 -19.63 5.22 -7.53
CA ALA A 13 -18.93 4.01 -7.93
C ALA A 13 -19.06 3.73 -9.43
N GLN A 14 -20.22 4.01 -10.02
CA GLN A 14 -20.47 3.79 -11.45
C GLN A 14 -19.64 4.73 -12.34
N GLU A 15 -19.40 5.96 -11.89
CA GLU A 15 -18.56 6.93 -12.63
C GLU A 15 -17.06 6.77 -12.32
N THR A 16 -16.71 6.11 -11.21
CA THR A 16 -15.32 5.88 -10.81
C THR A 16 -14.76 4.64 -11.46
N HIS A 17 -13.58 4.75 -12.09
CA HIS A 17 -12.84 3.61 -12.66
C HIS A 17 -11.61 3.21 -11.83
N HIS A 18 -11.10 4.10 -10.97
CA HIS A 18 -9.87 3.88 -10.23
C HIS A 18 -10.15 3.83 -8.72
N PHE A 19 -9.70 2.76 -8.05
CA PHE A 19 -9.96 2.53 -6.63
C PHE A 19 -8.69 2.13 -5.89
N ILE A 20 -8.41 2.77 -4.75
CA ILE A 20 -7.28 2.39 -3.88
C ILE A 20 -7.80 1.60 -2.69
N PHE A 21 -7.28 0.39 -2.53
CA PHE A 21 -7.59 -0.53 -1.46
C PHE A 21 -6.49 -0.54 -0.41
N ASN A 22 -6.91 -0.46 0.86
CA ASN A 22 -6.10 -0.87 1.99
C ASN A 22 -6.92 -1.84 2.86
N THR A 23 -6.28 -2.93 3.29
CA THR A 23 -6.88 -3.85 4.27
C THR A 23 -6.01 -3.92 5.51
N GLU A 24 -6.66 -4.14 6.64
CA GLU A 24 -6.00 -4.38 7.93
C GLU A 24 -6.55 -5.64 8.59
N SER A 25 -5.66 -6.36 9.27
CA SER A 25 -5.99 -7.48 10.14
C SER A 25 -5.77 -7.08 11.59
N ASP A 26 -6.52 -7.70 12.51
CA ASP A 26 -6.27 -7.58 13.94
C ASP A 26 -4.87 -8.12 14.27
N TYR A 27 -4.07 -7.30 14.94
CA TYR A 27 -2.67 -7.61 15.23
C TYR A 27 -2.48 -8.92 16.01
N ARG A 28 -3.41 -9.28 16.90
CA ARG A 28 -3.24 -10.41 17.82
C ARG A 28 -3.73 -11.73 17.21
N THR A 29 -4.82 -11.66 16.46
CA THR A 29 -5.50 -12.83 15.94
C THR A 29 -5.24 -13.05 14.46
N ASN A 30 -4.69 -12.05 13.77
CA ASN A 30 -4.52 -11.99 12.33
C ASN A 30 -5.85 -12.19 11.57
N HIS A 31 -6.99 -11.95 12.24
CA HIS A 31 -8.30 -11.98 11.61
C HIS A 31 -8.54 -10.69 10.83
N PRO A 32 -9.21 -10.76 9.67
CA PRO A 32 -9.57 -9.60 8.88
C PRO A 32 -10.40 -8.61 9.71
N ALA A 33 -9.98 -7.35 9.76
CA ALA A 33 -10.58 -6.33 10.61
C ALA A 33 -11.19 -5.18 9.80
N LEU A 34 -10.53 -4.73 8.75
CA LEU A 34 -10.90 -3.51 8.03
C LEU A 34 -10.66 -3.63 6.52
N ILE A 35 -11.59 -3.13 5.73
CA ILE A 35 -11.38 -2.77 4.32
C ILE A 35 -11.59 -1.28 4.18
N GLN A 36 -10.64 -0.60 3.56
CA GLN A 36 -10.72 0.82 3.19
C GLN A 36 -10.63 0.92 1.66
N ILE A 37 -11.55 1.68 1.07
CA ILE A 37 -11.65 1.87 -0.39
C ILE A 37 -11.76 3.35 -0.67
N PHE A 38 -10.73 3.92 -1.28
CA PHE A 38 -10.73 5.29 -1.75
C PHE A 38 -11.09 5.34 -3.24
N PHE A 39 -12.06 6.18 -3.57
CA PHE A 39 -12.60 6.34 -4.92
C PHE A 39 -11.85 7.47 -5.60
N MET A 40 -11.05 7.19 -6.63
CA MET A 40 -10.31 8.22 -7.34
C MET A 40 -11.20 8.84 -8.41
N LEU A 41 -11.80 9.98 -8.08
CA LEU A 41 -12.58 10.78 -9.03
C LEU A 41 -11.65 11.62 -9.91
N ASP A 42 -11.90 11.62 -11.21
CA ASP A 42 -11.19 12.47 -12.18
C ASP A 42 -11.66 13.93 -12.17
N THR A 43 -12.61 14.27 -11.29
CA THR A 43 -13.23 15.60 -11.20
C THR A 43 -12.63 16.41 -10.03
N GLN A 44 -12.88 17.73 -9.99
CA GLN A 44 -12.52 18.58 -8.85
C GLN A 44 -13.35 18.31 -7.58
N GLN A 45 -14.11 17.22 -7.54
CA GLN A 45 -14.96 16.87 -6.41
C GLN A 45 -14.16 16.16 -5.32
N ILE A 46 -14.74 16.17 -4.11
CA ILE A 46 -14.17 15.45 -2.98
C ILE A 46 -14.35 13.95 -3.21
N SER A 47 -13.23 13.24 -3.32
CA SER A 47 -13.18 11.78 -3.47
C SER A 47 -13.61 11.09 -2.18
N PRO A 48 -14.62 10.19 -2.19
CA PRO A 48 -15.07 9.51 -0.99
C PRO A 48 -14.11 8.41 -0.55
N LEU A 49 -14.08 8.18 0.77
CA LEU A 49 -13.41 7.06 1.42
C LEU A 49 -14.47 6.18 2.09
N LEU A 50 -14.59 4.94 1.61
CA LEU A 50 -15.43 3.92 2.22
C LEU A 50 -14.59 3.11 3.21
N ILE A 51 -15.06 3.00 4.45
CA ILE A 51 -14.44 2.20 5.50
C ILE A 51 -15.44 1.15 5.96
N ILE A 52 -15.03 -0.12 5.93
CA ILE A 52 -15.83 -1.27 6.30
C ILE A 52 -15.09 -2.05 7.38
N GLU A 53 -15.62 -1.99 8.60
CA GLU A 53 -15.16 -2.78 9.73
C GLU A 53 -15.84 -4.16 9.70
N ALA A 54 -15.04 -5.22 9.59
CA ALA A 54 -15.51 -6.60 9.45
C ALA A 54 -16.37 -7.05 10.65
N ASN A 55 -16.03 -6.58 11.85
CA ASN A 55 -16.77 -6.89 13.09
C ASN A 55 -18.08 -6.11 13.25
N LEU A 56 -18.31 -5.09 12.43
CA LEU A 56 -19.50 -4.23 12.47
C LEU A 56 -20.36 -4.36 11.21
N LEU A 57 -20.19 -5.47 10.47
CA LEU A 57 -21.01 -5.73 9.31
C LEU A 57 -22.49 -5.88 9.70
N PRO A 58 -23.41 -5.34 8.89
CA PRO A 58 -24.84 -5.57 9.09
C PRO A 58 -25.19 -7.07 8.99
N ASP A 59 -26.35 -7.45 9.52
CA ASP A 59 -26.89 -8.80 9.36
C ASP A 59 -26.98 -9.19 7.87
N TYR A 60 -26.62 -10.44 7.54
CA TYR A 60 -26.64 -10.99 6.18
C TYR A 60 -28.03 -10.91 5.52
N ALA A 61 -29.11 -10.95 6.30
CA ALA A 61 -30.47 -10.82 5.79
C ALA A 61 -30.91 -9.36 5.62
N SER A 62 -30.11 -8.39 6.05
CA SER A 62 -30.47 -6.98 6.00
C SER A 62 -30.37 -6.38 4.60
N ILE A 63 -31.26 -5.42 4.31
CA ILE A 63 -31.23 -4.65 3.06
C ILE A 63 -29.89 -3.92 2.89
N VAL A 64 -29.32 -3.42 4.00
CA VAL A 64 -28.03 -2.71 4.01
C VAL A 64 -26.91 -3.65 3.56
N PHE A 65 -26.85 -4.87 4.07
CA PHE A 65 -25.86 -5.86 3.65
C PHE A 65 -25.99 -6.21 2.16
N ASN A 66 -27.21 -6.45 1.67
CA ASN A 66 -27.45 -6.70 0.24
C ASN A 66 -27.00 -5.53 -0.64
N LYS A 67 -27.18 -4.29 -0.18
CA LYS A 67 -26.69 -3.11 -0.90
C LYS A 67 -25.17 -2.98 -0.84
N LEU A 68 -24.52 -3.36 0.25
CA LEU A 68 -23.05 -3.43 0.30
C LEU A 68 -22.51 -4.46 -0.70
N GLN A 69 -23.12 -5.64 -0.81
CA GLN A 69 -22.75 -6.63 -1.84
C GLN A 69 -22.91 -6.06 -3.25
N GLN A 70 -24.01 -5.34 -3.51
CA GLN A 70 -24.20 -4.66 -4.79
C GLN A 70 -23.14 -3.59 -5.04
N LEU A 71 -22.77 -2.80 -4.03
CA LEU A 71 -21.69 -1.81 -4.15
C LEU A 71 -20.38 -2.47 -4.55
N PHE A 72 -20.01 -3.57 -3.89
CA PHE A 72 -18.80 -4.32 -4.23
C PHE A 72 -18.85 -4.87 -5.65
N ASN A 73 -20.00 -5.35 -6.13
CA ASN A 73 -20.15 -5.77 -7.53
C ASN A 73 -20.01 -4.60 -8.51
N ILE A 74 -20.43 -3.39 -8.14
CA ILE A 74 -20.23 -2.19 -8.97
C ILE A 74 -18.75 -1.79 -8.97
N ILE A 75 -18.07 -1.84 -7.82
CA ILE A 75 -16.64 -1.54 -7.72
C ILE A 75 -15.82 -2.59 -8.49
N PHE A 76 -16.16 -3.87 -8.34
CA PHE A 76 -15.49 -5.00 -8.98
C PHE A 76 -16.13 -5.32 -10.32
N ARG A 77 -15.76 -4.56 -11.34
CA ARG A 77 -16.17 -4.76 -12.74
C ARG A 77 -14.97 -4.71 -13.70
N ASP A 78 -15.19 -5.13 -14.94
CA ASP A 78 -14.15 -5.36 -15.95
C ASP A 78 -13.38 -4.08 -16.37
N ASP A 79 -13.94 -2.90 -16.14
CA ASP A 79 -13.36 -1.59 -16.45
C ASP A 79 -12.79 -0.87 -15.22
N SER A 80 -12.79 -1.53 -14.05
CA SER A 80 -12.21 -0.98 -12.82
C SER A 80 -10.74 -1.34 -12.67
N TYR A 81 -9.96 -0.40 -12.16
CA TYR A 81 -8.55 -0.53 -11.80
C TYR A 81 -8.40 -0.44 -10.29
N LEU A 82 -7.94 -1.52 -9.67
CA LEU A 82 -7.81 -1.65 -8.22
C LEU A 82 -6.35 -1.60 -7.82
N TYR A 83 -5.97 -0.57 -7.08
CA TYR A 83 -4.62 -0.35 -6.58
C TYR A 83 -4.52 -0.82 -5.13
N CYS A 84 -3.46 -1.55 -4.80
CA CYS A 84 -3.19 -1.95 -3.43
C CYS A 84 -1.67 -1.98 -3.19
N TRP A 85 -1.26 -1.71 -1.96
CA TRP A 85 0.12 -1.93 -1.55
C TRP A 85 0.36 -3.41 -1.24
N GLY A 86 0.77 -4.18 -2.25
CA GLY A 86 0.96 -5.63 -2.18
C GLY A 86 0.01 -6.39 -3.09
N LEU A 87 -0.21 -7.68 -2.80
CA LEU A 87 -1.06 -8.56 -3.59
C LEU A 87 -2.52 -8.48 -3.11
N LEU A 88 -3.36 -7.69 -3.79
CA LEU A 88 -4.75 -7.47 -3.39
C LEU A 88 -5.57 -8.76 -3.24
N LEU A 89 -5.40 -9.73 -4.14
CA LEU A 89 -6.10 -11.02 -4.02
C LEU A 89 -5.73 -11.77 -2.73
N ALA A 90 -4.47 -11.70 -2.31
CA ALA A 90 -4.03 -12.36 -1.08
C ALA A 90 -4.64 -11.68 0.15
N GLU A 91 -4.74 -10.35 0.15
CA GLU A 91 -5.39 -9.57 1.20
C GLU A 91 -6.90 -9.90 1.28
N LEU A 92 -7.61 -9.79 0.16
CA LEU A 92 -9.07 -9.99 0.08
C LEU A 92 -9.51 -11.44 0.32
N ASN A 93 -8.63 -12.42 0.11
CA ASN A 93 -8.97 -13.84 0.34
C ASN A 93 -9.41 -14.10 1.79
N SER A 94 -8.84 -13.37 2.75
CA SER A 94 -9.22 -13.49 4.17
C SER A 94 -10.64 -12.97 4.47
N PHE A 95 -11.17 -12.09 3.61
CA PHE A 95 -12.48 -11.47 3.77
C PHE A 95 -13.62 -12.23 3.06
N LEU A 96 -13.33 -13.29 2.29
CA LEU A 96 -14.36 -14.05 1.57
C LEU A 96 -15.42 -14.67 2.48
N GLN A 97 -15.06 -14.98 3.72
CA GLN A 97 -15.99 -15.50 4.73
C GLN A 97 -17.16 -14.54 5.02
N PHE A 98 -16.98 -13.23 4.80
CA PHE A 98 -18.03 -12.22 5.01
C PHE A 98 -19.00 -12.10 3.83
N GLN A 99 -18.76 -12.81 2.73
CA GLN A 99 -19.66 -12.86 1.56
C GLN A 99 -19.99 -11.50 0.93
N LEU A 100 -19.18 -10.46 1.16
CA LEU A 100 -19.36 -9.13 0.54
C LEU A 100 -19.09 -9.16 -0.98
N PHE A 101 -18.24 -10.08 -1.42
CA PHE A 101 -17.83 -10.27 -2.80
C PHE A 101 -17.35 -11.72 -2.99
N SER A 102 -17.04 -12.07 -4.23
CA SER A 102 -16.52 -13.39 -4.59
C SER A 102 -15.32 -13.29 -5.53
N LEU A 103 -14.51 -14.34 -5.61
CA LEU A 103 -13.42 -14.47 -6.56
C LEU A 103 -13.82 -15.38 -7.74
N PRO A 104 -13.25 -15.20 -8.94
CA PRO A 104 -12.26 -14.18 -9.30
C PRO A 104 -12.85 -12.76 -9.40
N LEU A 105 -12.03 -11.74 -9.17
CA LEU A 105 -12.43 -10.36 -9.43
C LEU A 105 -12.30 -10.07 -10.94
N PRO A 106 -13.31 -9.48 -11.58
CA PRO A 106 -13.25 -9.09 -13.00
C PRO A 106 -12.30 -7.91 -13.27
N SER A 107 -11.93 -7.15 -12.23
CA SER A 107 -11.16 -5.90 -12.36
C SER A 107 -9.67 -6.09 -12.60
N TYR A 108 -9.02 -5.05 -13.13
CA TYR A 108 -7.57 -4.99 -13.29
C TYR A 108 -6.90 -4.71 -11.93
N LEU A 109 -5.94 -5.55 -11.55
CA LEU A 109 -5.29 -5.47 -10.25
C LEU A 109 -3.88 -4.90 -10.38
N HIS A 110 -3.61 -3.81 -9.67
CA HIS A 110 -2.33 -3.13 -9.65
C HIS A 110 -1.67 -3.23 -8.28
N ASN A 111 -0.49 -3.86 -8.25
CA ASN A 111 0.36 -3.86 -7.08
C ASN A 111 1.22 -2.59 -7.06
N SER A 112 0.77 -1.59 -6.30
CA SER A 112 1.47 -0.31 -6.15
C SER A 112 2.85 -0.46 -5.53
N GLN A 113 3.07 -1.52 -4.74
CA GLN A 113 4.39 -1.80 -4.16
C GLN A 113 5.42 -2.09 -5.26
N THR A 114 5.06 -2.88 -6.27
CA THR A 114 5.96 -3.20 -7.39
C THR A 114 6.26 -1.96 -8.24
N VAL A 115 5.24 -1.15 -8.51
CA VAL A 115 5.42 0.10 -9.27
C VAL A 115 6.34 1.06 -8.52
N PHE A 116 6.14 1.20 -7.21
CA PHE A 116 7.00 2.04 -6.37
C PHE A 116 8.44 1.54 -6.32
N GLN A 117 8.66 0.22 -6.22
CA GLN A 117 9.99 -0.38 -6.25
C GLN A 117 10.74 -0.04 -7.55
N ILE A 118 10.07 -0.18 -8.71
CA ILE A 118 10.66 0.15 -10.00
C ILE A 118 11.05 1.63 -10.06
N TRP A 119 10.11 2.52 -9.73
CA TRP A 119 10.37 3.96 -9.70
C TRP A 119 11.55 4.32 -8.77
N PHE A 120 11.58 3.71 -7.59
CA PHE A 120 12.62 3.96 -6.60
C PHE A 120 13.99 3.50 -7.11
N ASP A 121 14.07 2.31 -7.72
CA ASP A 121 15.28 1.78 -8.33
C ASP A 121 15.79 2.65 -9.49
N GLU A 122 14.89 3.22 -10.31
CA GLU A 122 15.23 4.16 -11.38
C GLU A 122 15.75 5.50 -10.84
N TRP A 123 15.11 6.02 -9.80
CA TRP A 123 15.54 7.25 -9.13
C TRP A 123 16.95 7.11 -8.55
N LEU A 124 17.25 5.97 -7.90
CA LEU A 124 18.58 5.68 -7.35
C LEU A 124 19.67 5.64 -8.43
N GLN A 125 19.36 5.12 -9.61
CA GLN A 125 20.31 5.10 -10.72
C GLN A 125 20.60 6.52 -11.20
N CYS A 126 19.59 7.38 -11.27
CA CYS A 126 19.75 8.78 -11.70
C CYS A 126 20.50 9.64 -10.66
N SER A 127 20.25 9.46 -9.36
CA SER A 127 20.89 10.26 -8.30
C SER A 127 22.38 9.95 -8.13
N SER A 128 22.80 8.71 -8.40
CA SER A 128 24.21 8.29 -8.39
C SER A 128 25.11 8.99 -9.43
N LEU A 129 24.53 9.78 -10.34
CA LEU A 129 25.24 10.56 -11.37
C LEU A 129 25.48 12.03 -10.97
N ILE A 130 24.96 12.49 -9.84
CA ILE A 130 25.13 13.87 -9.35
C ILE A 130 26.35 13.92 -8.40
N ASN A 131 27.54 14.05 -8.96
CA ASN A 131 28.73 14.46 -8.20
C ASN A 131 28.63 15.96 -7.94
N ASP A 132 28.48 16.38 -6.69
CA ASP A 132 28.60 17.79 -6.33
C ASP A 132 29.71 17.98 -5.29
N ASP A 133 30.80 18.59 -5.76
CA ASP A 133 31.92 19.11 -4.98
C ASP A 133 31.43 20.32 -4.18
N THR A 134 30.98 20.12 -2.95
CA THR A 134 30.87 21.25 -2.01
C THR A 134 31.38 20.86 -0.63
N THR A 135 32.64 21.21 -0.39
CA THR A 135 33.24 21.35 0.93
C THR A 135 32.65 22.58 1.62
N ASP A 136 32.00 22.44 2.78
CA ASP A 136 32.07 23.52 3.75
C ASP A 136 32.02 23.04 5.20
N THR A 137 32.94 23.60 5.97
CA THR A 137 33.31 23.25 7.34
C THR A 137 32.69 24.24 8.32
N ASN A 138 31.94 23.72 9.30
CA ASN A 138 31.73 24.22 10.68
C ASN A 138 30.26 24.14 11.10
N ASN A 139 29.96 23.27 12.06
CA ASN A 139 29.26 23.59 13.31
C ASN A 139 28.95 22.31 14.10
N ASP A 140 29.05 22.40 15.43
CA ASP A 140 28.71 21.38 16.44
C ASP A 140 27.19 21.12 16.51
N THR A 141 26.60 20.82 15.36
CA THR A 141 25.23 20.32 15.25
C THR A 141 25.35 19.00 14.52
N LEU A 142 24.97 17.89 15.18
CA LEU A 142 24.86 16.60 14.52
C LEU A 142 23.59 16.63 13.65
N ILE A 143 23.67 17.40 12.56
CA ILE A 143 22.70 17.34 11.49
C ILE A 143 22.93 15.97 10.86
N ILE A 144 22.04 15.02 11.14
CA ILE A 144 21.94 13.82 10.31
C ILE A 144 21.35 14.29 8.98
N THR A 145 22.17 14.98 8.18
CA THR A 145 21.93 15.08 6.76
C THR A 145 22.09 13.65 6.25
N ALA A 146 21.00 13.06 5.74
CA ALA A 146 21.14 11.93 4.85
C ALA A 146 22.21 12.33 3.83
N PRO A 147 23.32 11.58 3.69
CA PRO A 147 24.36 11.94 2.74
C PRO A 147 23.70 12.16 1.39
N VAL A 148 24.01 13.29 0.76
CA VAL A 148 23.38 13.72 -0.50
C VAL A 148 23.49 12.65 -1.59
N ASN A 149 24.43 11.71 -1.44
CA ASN A 149 24.58 10.52 -2.28
C ASN A 149 25.30 9.36 -1.56
N ASP A 150 24.74 8.81 -0.48
CA ASP A 150 25.18 7.49 -0.05
C ASP A 150 24.38 6.40 -0.78
N SER A 151 24.93 5.95 -1.91
CA SER A 151 24.34 4.87 -2.70
C SER A 151 24.16 3.56 -1.92
N THR A 152 24.83 3.38 -0.77
CA THR A 152 24.64 2.18 0.07
C THR A 152 23.43 2.29 0.99
N LEU A 153 22.94 3.49 1.30
CA LEU A 153 21.73 3.72 2.10
C LEU A 153 20.43 3.26 1.42
N PHE A 154 20.48 2.79 0.17
CA PHE A 154 19.25 2.49 -0.58
C PHE A 154 19.35 1.22 -1.44
N LEU A 155 20.35 0.37 -1.20
CA LEU A 155 20.41 -0.93 -1.88
C LEU A 155 19.31 -1.87 -1.33
N SER A 156 18.80 -2.76 -2.19
CA SER A 156 17.89 -3.81 -1.74
C SER A 156 18.50 -4.63 -0.59
N PRO A 157 17.69 -5.17 0.35
CA PRO A 157 18.18 -5.93 1.49
C PRO A 157 19.15 -7.06 1.09
N GLU A 158 18.83 -7.77 0.01
CA GLU A 158 19.65 -8.86 -0.53
C GLU A 158 21.00 -8.36 -1.05
N ARG A 159 21.00 -7.20 -1.72
CA ARG A 159 22.21 -6.62 -2.33
C ARG A 159 23.13 -6.00 -1.27
N ILE A 160 22.58 -5.27 -0.29
CA ILE A 160 23.34 -4.79 0.88
C ILE A 160 23.95 -5.98 1.63
N ASN A 161 23.16 -7.04 1.90
CA ASN A 161 23.64 -8.19 2.65
C ASN A 161 24.72 -8.94 1.88
N HIS A 162 24.56 -9.12 0.58
CA HIS A 162 25.57 -9.72 -0.28
C HIS A 162 26.87 -8.90 -0.30
N ILE A 163 26.79 -7.56 -0.39
CA ILE A 163 27.97 -6.68 -0.36
C ILE A 163 28.68 -6.74 0.99
N LYS A 164 27.94 -6.68 2.12
CA LYS A 164 28.53 -6.78 3.46
C LYS A 164 29.23 -8.12 3.68
N LEU A 165 28.61 -9.23 3.24
CA LEU A 165 29.20 -10.57 3.32
C LEU A 165 30.43 -10.72 2.42
N THR A 166 30.38 -10.22 1.18
CA THR A 166 31.50 -10.36 0.22
C THR A 166 32.68 -9.47 0.55
N LYS A 167 32.44 -8.27 1.11
CA LYS A 167 33.49 -7.33 1.51
C LYS A 167 33.97 -7.51 2.96
N ASN A 168 33.33 -8.40 3.73
CA ASN A 168 33.57 -8.57 5.17
C ASN A 168 33.47 -7.23 5.94
N GLU A 169 32.50 -6.40 5.55
CA GLU A 169 32.27 -5.10 6.15
C GLU A 169 31.31 -5.22 7.33
N ALA A 170 31.62 -4.52 8.43
CA ALA A 170 30.69 -4.38 9.54
C ALA A 170 29.46 -3.55 9.13
N TRP A 171 28.34 -3.80 9.80
CA TRP A 171 27.12 -3.03 9.61
C TRP A 171 27.26 -1.64 10.24
N GLY A 172 27.10 -0.60 9.42
CA GLY A 172 26.90 0.77 9.89
C GLY A 172 25.46 1.01 10.31
N ILE A 173 25.22 1.99 11.20
CA ILE A 173 23.87 2.37 11.63
C ILE A 173 23.01 2.83 10.45
N GLN A 174 23.61 3.57 9.52
CA GLN A 174 22.99 4.05 8.28
C GLN A 174 22.52 2.89 7.39
N ASP A 175 23.42 1.98 7.02
CA ASP A 175 23.08 0.77 6.25
C ASP A 175 22.01 -0.09 6.95
N SER A 176 22.03 -0.12 8.29
CA SER A 176 21.03 -0.84 9.08
C SER A 176 19.66 -0.17 9.01
N ILE A 177 19.59 1.16 9.09
CA ILE A 177 18.34 1.93 8.95
C ILE A 177 17.78 1.78 7.54
N ALA A 178 18.62 1.88 6.52
CA ALA A 178 18.29 1.63 5.12
C ALA A 178 17.70 0.24 4.88
N TYR A 179 18.38 -0.78 5.39
CA TYR A 179 17.95 -2.17 5.34
C TYR A 179 16.61 -2.38 6.04
N ILE A 180 16.43 -1.79 7.22
CA ILE A 180 15.17 -1.82 7.97
C ILE A 180 14.06 -1.10 7.19
N PHE A 181 14.31 0.09 6.63
CA PHE A 181 13.33 0.84 5.83
C PHE A 181 12.89 0.05 4.60
N ASN A 182 13.83 -0.59 3.90
CA ASN A 182 13.52 -1.46 2.78
C ASN A 182 12.69 -2.69 3.19
N GLN A 183 12.92 -3.25 4.39
CA GLN A 183 12.02 -4.27 4.93
C GLN A 183 10.63 -3.71 5.25
N TYR A 184 10.54 -2.49 5.79
CA TYR A 184 9.27 -1.83 6.11
C TYR A 184 8.42 -1.47 4.89
N LEU A 185 9.03 -1.26 3.71
CA LEU A 185 8.31 -1.09 2.45
C LEU A 185 7.52 -2.35 2.03
N SER A 186 7.77 -3.49 2.66
CA SER A 186 7.03 -4.73 2.42
C SER A 186 6.12 -5.08 3.60
N LYS A 187 4.80 -5.11 3.34
CA LYS A 187 3.78 -5.56 4.32
C LYS A 187 4.07 -6.94 4.90
N ARG A 188 4.84 -7.79 4.20
CA ARG A 188 5.24 -9.11 4.72
C ARG A 188 6.06 -9.03 6.00
N TYR A 189 6.79 -7.94 6.22
CA TYR A 189 7.59 -7.72 7.44
C TYR A 189 6.83 -6.93 8.52
N THR A 190 5.67 -6.37 8.21
CA THR A 190 4.75 -5.78 9.21
C THR A 190 3.74 -6.79 9.73
N LEU A 191 3.48 -7.87 8.98
CA LEU A 191 2.54 -8.93 9.34
C LEU A 191 3.12 -10.01 10.27
N GLN A 192 4.39 -9.95 10.69
CA GLN A 192 4.95 -10.87 11.68
C GLN A 192 6.27 -10.41 12.33
N ARG A 193 6.24 -10.24 13.65
CA ARG A 193 7.27 -10.69 14.61
C ARG A 193 6.58 -11.32 15.81
#